data_AF-A0A8S2ZUB5-F1
#
_entry.id   AF-A0A8S2ZUB5-F1
#
_cell.length_a   1.000
_cell.length_b   1.000
_cell.length_c   1.000
_cell.angle_alpha   90.00
_cell.angle_beta   90.00
_cell.angle_gamma   90.00
#
_symmetry.space_group_name_H-M   'P 1'
#
loop_
_entity.id
_entity.type
_entity.pdbx_description
1 polymer ?
#
loop_
_entity_poly.entity_id
_entity_poly.type
_entity_poly.pdbx_seq_one_letter_code
_entity_poly.pdbx_strand_id
1 'polypeptide(L)'
;MLGSIFRLECVYYDKEQQIWTADLDLCNEDDHDLKEVFAHMKKEMASETTLLSLGNLFYEMGGLDKAEKYYKRLLSELTVGDSDIAACYIGLGNVASQKGEYDLALMNYEKALKIQLKALPPDHPDIASTYNNMGNVHAVL
;
A
#
# COMPACT_ATOMS: atom_id res chain seq x y z
N MET A 1 -9.80 3.22 -3.03
CA MET A 1 -10.16 4.59 -2.65
C MET A 1 -8.85 5.26 -2.27
N LEU A 2 -8.35 6.23 -3.03
CA LEU A 2 -7.09 6.91 -2.73
C LEU A 2 -7.28 7.71 -1.44
N GLY A 3 -6.50 7.41 -0.40
CA GLY A 3 -6.50 8.18 0.83
C GLY A 3 -5.66 9.45 0.67
N SER A 4 -6.29 10.60 0.45
CA SER A 4 -5.59 11.89 0.50
C SER A 4 -5.48 12.35 1.95
N ILE A 5 -4.27 12.70 2.38
CA ILE A 5 -4.03 13.28 3.70
C ILE A 5 -4.09 14.80 3.57
N PHE A 6 -4.93 15.42 4.38
CA PHE A 6 -5.07 16.87 4.44
C PHE A 6 -4.62 17.37 5.81
N ARG A 7 -3.88 18.48 5.82
CA ARG A 7 -3.58 19.24 7.03
C ARG A 7 -4.71 20.24 7.26
N LEU A 8 -5.25 20.24 8.47
CA LEU A 8 -6.17 21.28 8.92
C LEU A 8 -5.39 22.53 9.27
N GLU A 9 -5.52 23.59 8.46
CA GLU A 9 -4.84 24.86 8.71
C GLU A 9 -5.55 25.67 9.78
N CYS A 10 -6.85 25.88 9.58
CA CYS A 10 -7.67 26.62 10.51
C CYS A 10 -9.16 26.26 10.39
N VAL A 11 -9.89 26.55 11.46
CA VAL A 11 -11.36 26.43 11.51
C VAL A 11 -11.92 27.75 12.00
N TYR A 12 -12.81 28.35 11.22
CA TYR A 12 -13.45 29.62 11.57
C TYR A 12 -14.93 29.60 11.23
N TYR A 13 -15.69 30.50 11.87
CA TYR A 13 -17.10 30.68 11.60
C TYR A 13 -17.28 31.80 10.58
N ASP A 14 -17.73 31.44 9.37
CA ASP A 14 -18.13 32.39 8.35
C ASP A 14 -19.49 33.01 8.74
N LYS A 15 -19.45 34.29 9.10
CA LYS A 15 -20.64 35.04 9.52
C LYS A 15 -21.58 35.38 8.37
N GLU A 16 -21.08 35.46 7.14
CA GLU A 16 -21.89 35.75 5.96
C GLU A 16 -22.69 34.51 5.55
N GLN A 17 -22.05 33.34 5.57
CA GLN A 17 -22.69 32.08 5.22
C GLN A 17 -23.33 31.36 6.41
N GLN A 18 -23.09 31.82 7.64
CA GLN A 18 -23.54 31.19 8.89
C GLN A 18 -23.12 29.72 9.03
N ILE A 19 -21.91 29.39 8.58
CA ILE A 19 -21.34 28.04 8.63
C ILE A 19 -19.95 28.04 9.28
N TRP A 20 -19.56 26.90 9.83
CA TRP A 20 -18.17 26.66 10.19
C TRP A 20 -17.42 26.16 8.96
N THR A 21 -16.33 26.86 8.61
CA THR A 21 -15.46 26.53 7.48
C THR A 21 -14.13 26.04 8.02
N ALA A 22 -13.63 24.95 7.44
CA ALA A 22 -12.33 24.38 7.74
C ALA A 22 -11.46 24.45 6.49
N ASP A 23 -10.34 25.17 6.58
CA ASP A 23 -9.38 25.26 5.49
C ASP A 23 -8.43 24.05 5.60
N LEU A 24 -8.37 23.28 4.51
CA LEU A 24 -7.63 22.04 4.41
C LEU A 24 -6.59 22.17 3.30
N ASP A 25 -5.32 21.97 3.64
CA ASP A 25 -4.24 21.89 2.67
C ASP A 25 -3.90 20.44 2.37
N LEU A 26 -3.75 20.12 1.09
CA LEU A 26 -3.30 18.79 0.67
C LEU A 26 -1.83 18.62 1.07
N CYS A 27 -1.53 17.63 1.92
CA CYS A 27 -0.16 17.35 2.31
C CYS A 27 0.62 16.83 1.10
N ASN A 28 1.66 17.54 0.72
CA ASN A 28 2.58 17.10 -0.32
C ASN A 28 3.56 16.04 0.25
N GLU A 29 4.17 15.25 -0.63
CA GLU A 29 5.06 14.15 -0.24
C GLU A 29 6.29 14.54 0.62
N ASP A 30 6.63 15.83 0.66
CA ASP A 30 7.75 16.39 1.41
C ASP A 30 7.37 16.98 2.76
N ASP A 31 6.07 17.00 3.10
CA ASP A 31 5.53 17.62 4.30
C ASP A 31 6.18 17.05 5.56
N HIS A 32 6.65 17.97 6.43
CA HIS A 32 7.27 17.65 7.71
C HIS A 32 6.30 16.88 8.61
N ASP A 33 5.02 17.22 8.56
CA ASP A 33 3.99 16.63 9.42
C ASP A 33 3.72 15.18 9.04
N LEU A 34 3.77 14.86 7.74
CA LEU A 34 3.72 13.49 7.26
C LEU A 34 4.91 12.67 7.77
N LYS A 35 6.13 13.24 7.72
CA LYS A 35 7.35 12.60 8.26
C LYS A 35 7.28 12.38 9.77
N GLU A 36 6.62 13.27 10.50
CA GLU A 36 6.41 13.14 11.93
C GLU A 36 5.36 12.08 12.28
N VAL A 37 4.26 12.00 11.52
CA VAL A 37 3.29 10.90 11.60
C VAL A 37 3.97 9.57 11.27
N PHE A 38 4.84 9.52 10.27
CA PHE A 38 5.68 8.35 9.98
C PHE A 38 6.63 8.00 11.11
N ALA A 39 7.29 8.99 11.72
CA ALA A 39 8.20 8.76 12.85
C ALA A 39 7.43 8.28 14.08
N HIS A 40 6.22 8.79 14.31
CA HIS A 40 5.33 8.40 15.38
C HIS A 40 4.80 6.98 15.18
N MET A 41 4.25 6.65 14.00
CA MET A 41 3.84 5.29 13.65
C MET A 41 5.01 4.32 13.74
N LYS A 42 6.19 4.68 13.24
CA LYS A 42 7.41 3.86 13.35
C LYS A 42 7.83 3.62 14.80
N LYS A 43 7.59 4.58 15.69
CA LYS A 43 7.91 4.51 17.12
C LYS A 43 6.87 3.71 17.91
N GLU A 44 5.59 3.82 17.59
CA GLU A 44 4.52 3.01 18.20
C GLU A 44 4.56 1.55 17.71
N MET A 45 4.89 1.33 16.44
CA MET A 45 4.98 -0.01 15.82
C MET A 45 6.36 -0.66 16.00
N ALA A 46 7.20 -0.13 16.90
CA ALA A 46 8.64 -0.41 16.99
C ALA A 46 9.03 -1.80 17.49
N SER A 47 8.11 -2.76 17.66
CA SER A 47 8.50 -4.12 18.07
C SER A 47 8.79 -5.08 16.92
N GLU A 48 8.38 -4.81 15.67
CA GLU A 48 8.59 -5.78 14.56
C GLU A 48 8.33 -5.18 13.15
N THR A 49 8.89 -4.01 12.83
CA THR A 49 8.62 -3.37 11.52
C THR A 49 9.35 -4.06 10.37
N THR A 50 8.70 -5.02 9.69
CA THR A 50 9.18 -5.56 8.41
C THR A 50 8.97 -4.53 7.29
N LEU A 51 9.88 -4.49 6.29
CA LEU A 51 9.75 -3.61 5.11
C LEU A 51 8.43 -3.82 4.36
N LEU A 52 7.82 -5.00 4.52
CA LEU A 52 6.49 -5.34 4.01
C LEU A 52 5.41 -4.46 4.61
N SER A 53 5.39 -4.31 5.94
CA SER A 53 4.42 -3.47 6.65
C SER A 53 4.52 -2.01 6.25
N LEU A 54 5.74 -1.52 5.99
CA LEU A 54 5.95 -0.18 5.44
C LEU A 54 5.43 -0.05 4.02
N GLY A 55 5.70 -1.03 3.15
CA GLY A 55 5.16 -1.06 1.79
C GLY A 55 3.62 -1.01 1.78
N ASN A 56 2.98 -1.82 2.63
CA ASN A 56 1.52 -1.84 2.78
C ASN A 56 0.97 -0.50 3.24
N LEU A 57 1.60 0.11 4.25
CA LEU A 57 1.21 1.44 4.73
C LEU A 57 1.26 2.48 3.60
N PHE A 58 2.35 2.54 2.85
CA PHE A 58 2.47 3.47 1.72
C PHE A 58 1.45 3.20 0.62
N TYR A 59 1.10 1.94 0.37
CA TYR A 59 0.06 1.58 -0.57
C TYR A 59 -1.32 2.10 -0.14
N GLU A 60 -1.69 1.91 1.12
CA GLU A 60 -2.97 2.40 1.67
C GLU A 60 -3.09 3.94 1.61
N MET A 61 -1.97 4.65 1.76
CA MET A 61 -1.92 6.10 1.62
C MET A 61 -1.82 6.59 0.17
N GLY A 62 -1.89 5.71 -0.83
CA GLY A 62 -1.76 6.08 -2.25
C GLY A 62 -0.34 6.47 -2.69
N GLY A 63 0.67 6.32 -1.82
CA GLY A 63 2.08 6.56 -2.11
C GLY A 63 2.71 5.42 -2.91
N LEU A 64 2.18 5.17 -4.11
CA LEU A 64 2.47 3.98 -4.92
C LEU A 64 3.96 3.80 -5.24
N ASP A 65 4.69 4.87 -5.56
CA ASP A 65 6.12 4.80 -5.88
C ASP A 65 6.97 4.44 -4.66
N LYS A 66 6.60 4.94 -3.49
CA LYS A 66 7.26 4.59 -2.22
C LYS A 66 6.95 3.14 -1.87
N ALA A 67 5.68 2.72 -1.96
CA ALA A 67 5.27 1.34 -1.72
C ALA A 67 6.07 0.36 -2.58
N GLU A 68 6.16 0.64 -3.89
CA GLU A 68 6.92 -0.15 -4.85
C GLU A 68 8.41 -0.24 -4.48
N LYS A 69 9.02 0.87 -4.10
CA LYS A 69 10.42 0.94 -3.66
C LYS A 69 10.67 0.04 -2.44
N TYR A 70 9.77 0.05 -1.45
CA TYR A 70 9.91 -0.78 -0.25
C TYR A 70 9.73 -2.27 -0.55
N TYR A 71 8.74 -2.66 -1.37
CA TYR A 71 8.56 -4.05 -1.77
C TYR A 71 9.77 -4.57 -2.58
N LYS A 72 10.27 -3.80 -3.54
CA LYS A 72 11.47 -4.16 -4.31
C LYS A 72 12.72 -4.27 -3.44
N ARG A 73 12.86 -3.39 -2.45
CA ARG A 73 13.95 -3.45 -1.48
C ARG A 73 13.89 -4.73 -0.66
N LEU A 74 12.72 -5.09 -0.13
CA LEU A 74 12.55 -6.33 0.62
C LEU A 74 12.89 -7.55 -0.25
N LEU A 75 12.44 -7.58 -1.51
CA LEU A 75 12.80 -8.65 -2.45
C LEU A 75 14.31 -8.75 -2.77
N SER A 76 15.06 -7.66 -2.60
CA SER A 76 16.52 -7.66 -2.79
C SER A 76 17.30 -8.15 -1.56
N GLU A 77 16.65 -8.25 -0.39
CA GLU A 77 17.26 -8.73 0.83
C GLU A 77 17.18 -10.27 0.86
N LEU A 78 18.33 -10.95 1.00
CA LEU A 78 18.46 -12.40 0.77
C LEU A 78 17.95 -13.27 1.94
N THR A 79 17.30 -12.67 2.94
CA THR A 79 16.91 -13.32 4.21
C THR A 79 15.40 -13.46 4.38
N VAL A 80 14.63 -13.22 3.33
CA VAL A 80 13.17 -13.10 3.39
C VAL A 80 12.52 -14.48 3.23
N GLY A 81 11.56 -14.80 4.08
CA GLY A 81 10.81 -16.06 4.00
C GLY A 81 9.89 -16.10 2.77
N ASP A 82 9.60 -17.30 2.26
CA ASP A 82 8.75 -17.49 1.07
C ASP A 82 7.39 -16.77 1.19
N SER A 83 6.81 -16.72 2.40
CA SER A 83 5.56 -16.00 2.69
C SER A 83 5.68 -14.49 2.45
N ASP A 84 6.77 -13.87 2.91
CA ASP A 84 6.99 -12.43 2.76
C ASP A 84 7.29 -12.07 1.29
N ILE A 85 8.02 -12.95 0.57
CA ILE A 85 8.26 -12.79 -0.87
C ILE A 85 6.93 -12.82 -1.64
N ALA A 86 6.04 -13.76 -1.32
CA ALA A 86 4.72 -13.83 -1.93
C ALA A 86 3.90 -12.55 -1.64
N ALA A 87 3.92 -12.07 -0.40
CA ALA A 87 3.23 -10.84 -0.01
C ALA A 87 3.78 -9.60 -0.73
N CYS A 88 5.11 -9.49 -0.93
CA CYS A 88 5.71 -8.43 -1.74
C CYS A 88 5.23 -8.43 -3.18
N TYR A 89 5.14 -9.61 -3.81
CA TYR A 89 4.64 -9.71 -5.18
C TYR A 89 3.15 -9.35 -5.27
N ILE A 90 2.32 -9.71 -4.28
CA ILE A 90 0.93 -9.25 -4.20
C ILE A 90 0.87 -7.72 -4.09
N GLY A 91 1.68 -7.14 -3.21
CA GLY A 91 1.78 -5.68 -3.04
C GLY A 91 2.19 -4.96 -4.32
N LEU A 92 3.17 -5.49 -5.06
CA LEU A 92 3.58 -4.97 -6.36
C LEU A 92 2.48 -5.11 -7.43
N GLY A 93 1.75 -6.24 -7.43
CA GLY A 93 0.61 -6.44 -8.32
C GLY A 93 -0.49 -5.43 -8.06
N ASN A 94 -0.80 -5.18 -6.79
CA ASN A 94 -1.77 -4.19 -6.35
C ASN A 94 -1.36 -2.76 -6.76
N VAL A 95 -0.08 -2.40 -6.62
CA VAL A 95 0.46 -1.12 -7.07
C VAL A 95 0.31 -0.97 -8.59
N ALA A 96 0.75 -1.98 -9.36
CA ALA A 96 0.65 -1.97 -10.81
C ALA A 96 -0.81 -1.87 -11.30
N SER A 97 -1.73 -2.59 -10.66
CA SER A 97 -3.16 -2.50 -10.97
C SER A 97 -3.73 -1.11 -10.73
N GLN A 98 -3.31 -0.43 -9.64
CA GLN A 98 -3.74 0.95 -9.39
C GLN A 98 -3.13 1.96 -10.38
N LYS A 99 -1.93 1.69 -10.90
CA LYS A 99 -1.29 2.48 -11.97
C LYS A 99 -1.88 2.22 -13.36
N GLY A 100 -2.76 1.22 -13.52
CA GLY A 100 -3.30 0.79 -14.82
C GLY A 100 -2.37 -0.12 -15.62
N GLU A 101 -1.30 -0.60 -15.01
CA GLU A 101 -0.30 -1.49 -15.62
C GLU A 101 -0.73 -2.97 -15.46
N TYR A 102 -1.86 -3.33 -16.07
CA TYR A 102 -2.55 -4.59 -15.81
C TYR A 102 -1.73 -5.84 -16.16
N ASP A 103 -0.96 -5.84 -17.24
CA ASP A 103 -0.07 -6.95 -17.60
C ASP A 103 1.01 -7.19 -16.53
N LEU A 104 1.57 -6.10 -16.00
CA LEU A 104 2.55 -6.17 -14.93
C LEU A 104 1.91 -6.62 -13.61
N ALA A 105 0.66 -6.23 -13.36
CA ALA A 105 -0.11 -6.68 -12.20
C ALA A 105 -0.29 -8.20 -12.22
N LEU A 106 -0.79 -8.75 -13.34
CA LEU A 106 -0.95 -10.20 -13.54
C LEU A 106 0.36 -10.95 -13.38
N MET A 107 1.45 -10.46 -13.99
CA MET A 107 2.77 -11.09 -13.86
C MET A 107 3.24 -11.17 -12.39
N ASN A 108 2.98 -10.15 -11.59
CA ASN A 108 3.34 -10.15 -10.18
C ASN A 108 2.45 -11.10 -9.37
N TYR A 109 1.14 -11.12 -9.62
CA TYR A 109 0.23 -12.08 -8.97
C TYR A 109 0.58 -13.54 -9.29
N GLU A 110 0.97 -13.84 -10.53
CA GLU A 110 1.43 -15.19 -10.92
C GLU A 110 2.69 -15.61 -10.16
N LYS A 111 3.64 -14.68 -9.94
CA LYS A 111 4.84 -14.96 -9.14
C LYS A 111 4.49 -15.26 -7.69
N ALA A 112 3.59 -14.48 -7.09
CA ALA A 112 3.10 -14.73 -5.73
C ALA A 112 2.40 -16.09 -5.64
N LEU A 113 1.49 -16.37 -6.57
CA LEU A 113 0.72 -17.61 -6.62
C LEU A 113 1.62 -18.84 -6.72
N LYS A 114 2.68 -18.78 -7.53
CA LYS A 114 3.66 -19.87 -7.66
C LYS A 114 4.38 -20.19 -6.35
N ILE A 115 4.61 -19.18 -5.50
CA ILE A 115 5.23 -19.37 -4.19
C ILE A 115 4.19 -19.94 -3.22
N GLN A 116 3.00 -19.36 -3.18
CA GLN A 116 1.90 -19.82 -2.33
C GLN A 116 1.53 -21.29 -2.60
N LEU A 117 1.40 -21.69 -3.86
CA LEU A 117 1.08 -23.08 -4.23
C LEU A 117 2.17 -24.09 -3.84
N LYS A 118 3.41 -23.64 -3.60
CA LYS A 118 4.49 -24.50 -3.11
C LYS A 118 4.52 -24.59 -1.60
N ALA A 119 4.21 -23.48 -0.92
CA ALA A 119 4.36 -23.34 0.52
C ALA A 119 3.08 -23.66 1.32
N LEU A 120 1.90 -23.53 0.69
CA LEU A 120 0.60 -23.57 1.35
C LEU A 120 -0.27 -24.72 0.82
N PRO A 121 -1.19 -25.23 1.66
CA PRO A 121 -2.24 -26.14 1.21
C PRO A 121 -3.11 -25.54 0.09
N PRO A 122 -3.66 -26.34 -0.84
CA PRO A 122 -4.44 -25.84 -1.97
C PRO A 122 -5.70 -25.04 -1.60
N ASP A 123 -6.24 -25.24 -0.40
CA ASP A 123 -7.43 -24.57 0.14
C ASP A 123 -7.10 -23.32 0.98
N HIS A 124 -5.83 -22.90 1.01
CA HIS A 124 -5.41 -21.76 1.80
C HIS A 124 -6.06 -20.45 1.28
N PRO A 125 -6.62 -19.59 2.16
CA PRO A 125 -7.33 -18.37 1.77
C PRO A 125 -6.47 -17.37 0.97
N ASP A 126 -5.16 -17.36 1.19
CA ASP A 126 -4.24 -16.48 0.45
C ASP A 126 -4.20 -16.82 -1.05
N ILE A 127 -4.32 -18.10 -1.41
CA ILE A 127 -4.38 -18.55 -2.81
C ILE A 127 -5.66 -18.01 -3.46
N ALA A 128 -6.79 -18.14 -2.76
CA ALA A 128 -8.08 -17.61 -3.23
C ALA A 128 -8.04 -16.07 -3.39
N SER A 129 -7.38 -15.38 -2.46
CA SER A 129 -7.20 -13.92 -2.51
C SER A 129 -6.38 -13.49 -3.73
N THR A 130 -5.30 -14.22 -4.05
CA THR A 130 -4.50 -13.95 -5.26
C THR A 130 -5.31 -14.15 -6.54
N TYR A 131 -6.11 -15.23 -6.64
CA TYR A 131 -7.01 -15.43 -7.79
C TYR A 131 -8.07 -14.33 -7.90
N ASN A 132 -8.63 -13.89 -6.78
CA ASN A 132 -9.59 -12.79 -6.77
C ASN A 132 -8.98 -11.49 -7.29
N ASN A 133 -7.74 -11.17 -6.91
CA ASN A 133 -7.03 -10.00 -7.43
C ASN A 133 -6.79 -10.11 -8.95
N MET A 134 -6.37 -11.28 -9.45
CA MET A 134 -6.24 -11.51 -10.89
C MET A 134 -7.58 -11.37 -11.62
N GLY A 135 -8.67 -11.88 -11.03
CA GLY A 135 -10.02 -11.73 -11.55
C GLY A 135 -10.45 -10.26 -11.66
N ASN A 136 -10.14 -9.44 -10.65
CA ASN A 136 -10.38 -8.00 -10.69
C ASN A 136 -9.61 -7.32 -11.83
N VAL A 137 -8.36 -7.70 -12.08
CA VAL A 137 -7.58 -7.17 -13.21
C VAL A 137 -8.19 -7.61 -14.55
N HIS A 138 -8.59 -8.88 -14.69
CA HIS A 138 -9.25 -9.36 -15.90
C HIS A 138 -10.61 -8.72 -16.16
N ALA A 139 -11.32 -8.27 -15.12
CA ALA A 139 -12.61 -7.59 -15.27
C ALA A 139 -12.48 -6.18 -15.86
N VAL A 140 -11.31 -5.56 -15.77
CA VAL A 140 -11.03 -4.21 -16.29
C VAL A 140 -10.21 -4.20 -17.58
N LEU A 141 -9.71 -5.35 -18.03
CA LEU A 141 -9.04 -5.58 -19.31
C LEU A 141 -10.07 -5.73 -20.45
#